data_AF-A0A4R3U0Y8-F1
#
_entry.id   AF-A0A4R3U0Y8-F1
#
_cell.length_a   1.000
_cell.length_b   1.000
_cell.length_c   1.000
_cell.angle_alpha   90.00
_cell.angle_beta   90.00
_cell.angle_gamma   90.00
#
_symmetry.space_group_name_H-M   'P 1'
#
loop_
_entity.id
_entity.type
_entity.pdbx_description
1 polymer ?
#
loop_
_entity_poly.entity_id
_entity_poly.type
_entity_poly.pdbx_seq_one_letter_code
_entity_poly.pdbx_strand_id
1 'polypeptide(L)'
;MPAKRSGDTVPQRRDPVATRRKLLTAARQEFARHGFAGARVDEIAERAGVNKQLVYHYFGDKDALYLAVLEWVYEDIREQERRLNLEGLAPEKAIRKLIEASFDHLAANPDFIVLLNDENRGGARHVRGSTRLEAMHSPLVKSVSHILNEGVRSGVFRKGIDPVQLYISIAGLSYFFFSNTQTLSAIFGKDLSSRAQRRARRRHVADLVLQSLRP
;
A
#
# COMPACT_ATOMS: atom_id res chain seq x y z
N MET A 1 -15.59 -62.25 -10.09
CA MET A 1 -15.99 -60.90 -9.61
C MET A 1 -14.77 -60.01 -9.60
N PRO A 2 -14.69 -58.96 -10.44
CA PRO A 2 -13.46 -58.16 -10.55
C PRO A 2 -13.47 -56.89 -9.69
N ALA A 3 -12.34 -56.74 -9.00
CA ALA A 3 -11.49 -55.58 -8.72
C ALA A 3 -12.07 -54.17 -8.38
N LYS A 4 -11.55 -53.68 -7.25
CA LYS A 4 -11.63 -52.32 -6.69
C LYS A 4 -11.09 -51.23 -7.63
N ARG A 5 -11.69 -50.05 -7.45
CA ARG A 5 -11.38 -48.73 -7.99
C ARG A 5 -9.90 -48.33 -7.84
N SER A 6 -9.33 -47.80 -8.93
CA SER A 6 -8.14 -46.94 -8.93
C SER A 6 -8.51 -45.67 -9.69
N GLY A 7 -8.92 -44.63 -8.96
CA GLY A 7 -9.06 -43.30 -9.53
C GLY A 7 -7.68 -42.66 -9.58
N ASP A 8 -7.05 -42.67 -10.75
CA ASP A 8 -5.85 -41.87 -11.01
C ASP A 8 -6.18 -40.41 -10.76
N THR A 9 -5.66 -39.87 -9.65
CA THR A 9 -5.61 -38.43 -9.43
C THR A 9 -4.49 -37.89 -10.29
N VAL A 10 -4.86 -37.36 -11.46
CA VAL A 10 -3.96 -36.60 -12.34
C VAL A 10 -3.22 -35.57 -11.48
N PRO A 11 -1.87 -35.53 -11.49
CA PRO A 11 -1.12 -34.53 -10.74
C PRO A 11 -1.47 -33.17 -11.31
N GLN A 12 -2.31 -32.42 -10.57
CA GLN A 12 -2.75 -31.10 -10.95
C GLN A 12 -1.50 -30.22 -11.12
N ARG A 13 -1.17 -29.89 -12.37
CA ARG A 13 -0.05 -29.03 -12.73
C ARG A 13 -0.29 -27.68 -12.03
N ARG A 14 0.37 -27.48 -10.88
CA ARG A 14 0.19 -26.29 -10.04
C ARG A 14 0.52 -25.06 -10.88
N ASP A 15 -0.45 -24.17 -11.03
CA ASP A 15 -0.25 -22.86 -11.66
C ASP A 15 0.78 -22.08 -10.82
N PRO A 16 1.98 -21.80 -11.37
CA PRO A 16 3.03 -21.12 -10.63
C PRO A 16 2.64 -19.71 -10.20
N VAL A 17 1.82 -19.02 -10.99
CA VAL A 17 1.37 -17.65 -10.71
C VAL A 17 0.38 -17.67 -9.55
N ALA A 18 -0.61 -18.57 -9.59
CA ALA A 18 -1.57 -18.74 -8.49
C ALA A 18 -0.87 -19.13 -7.19
N THR A 19 0.14 -19.99 -7.25
CA THR A 19 0.92 -20.42 -6.09
C THR A 19 1.72 -19.27 -5.49
N ARG A 20 2.44 -18.50 -6.32
CA ARG A 20 3.17 -17.31 -5.87
C ARG A 20 2.24 -16.29 -5.19
N ARG A 21 1.04 -16.07 -5.75
CA ARG A 21 0.05 -15.17 -5.17
C ARG A 21 -0.46 -15.66 -3.81
N LYS A 22 -0.75 -16.96 -3.65
CA LYS A 22 -1.14 -17.54 -2.36
C LYS A 22 -0.07 -17.33 -1.29
N LEU A 23 1.20 -17.56 -1.65
CA LEU A 23 2.34 -17.33 -0.76
C LEU A 23 2.46 -15.86 -0.34
N LEU A 24 2.36 -14.91 -1.28
CA LEU A 24 2.41 -13.48 -0.95
C LEU A 24 1.24 -13.05 -0.05
N THR A 25 0.03 -13.53 -0.30
CA THR A 25 -1.13 -13.24 0.55
C THR A 25 -0.93 -13.79 1.97
N ALA A 26 -0.46 -15.04 2.09
CA ALA A 26 -0.19 -15.65 3.39
C ALA A 26 0.92 -14.91 4.15
N ALA A 27 2.01 -14.56 3.44
CA ALA A 27 3.13 -13.82 4.00
C ALA A 27 2.72 -12.42 4.47
N ARG A 28 1.96 -11.67 3.65
CA ARG A 28 1.40 -10.35 4.02
C ARG A 28 0.63 -10.41 5.34
N GLN A 29 -0.23 -11.41 5.52
CA GLN A 29 -0.99 -11.60 6.75
C GLN A 29 -0.10 -11.92 7.95
N GLU A 30 0.85 -12.84 7.78
CA GLU A 30 1.76 -13.25 8.83
C GLU A 30 2.65 -12.10 9.30
N PHE A 31 3.27 -11.38 8.37
CA PHE A 31 4.11 -10.22 8.67
C PHE A 31 3.31 -9.07 9.27
N ALA A 32 2.09 -8.80 8.80
CA ALA A 32 1.23 -7.78 9.40
C ALA A 32 0.78 -8.12 10.83
N ARG A 33 0.68 -9.41 11.18
CA ARG A 33 0.29 -9.84 12.54
C ARG A 33 1.47 -9.89 13.51
N HIS A 34 2.64 -10.30 13.03
CA HIS A 34 3.78 -10.64 13.90
C HIS A 34 5.01 -9.75 13.70
N GLY A 35 4.97 -8.83 12.74
CA GLY A 35 6.16 -8.11 12.28
C GLY A 35 7.15 -9.04 11.57
N PHE A 36 8.20 -8.46 10.99
CA PHE A 36 9.25 -9.22 10.34
C PHE A 36 9.93 -10.18 11.32
N ALA A 37 10.31 -9.70 12.51
CA ALA A 37 11.06 -10.51 13.47
C ALA A 37 10.26 -11.73 13.96
N GLY A 38 8.97 -11.53 14.27
CA GLY A 38 8.11 -12.58 14.83
C GLY A 38 7.52 -13.55 13.81
N ALA A 39 7.35 -13.14 12.55
CA ALA A 39 6.75 -13.98 11.51
C ALA A 39 7.54 -15.28 11.26
N ARG A 40 6.86 -16.40 11.06
CA ARG A 40 7.51 -17.69 10.81
C ARG A 40 7.21 -18.20 9.40
N VAL A 41 8.24 -18.60 8.66
CA VAL A 41 8.11 -19.15 7.30
C VAL A 41 7.26 -20.42 7.29
N ASP A 42 7.29 -21.20 8.37
CA ASP A 42 6.45 -22.39 8.55
C ASP A 42 4.95 -22.04 8.55
N GLU A 43 4.57 -21.02 9.33
CA GLU A 43 3.18 -20.54 9.42
C GLU A 43 2.69 -19.97 8.09
N ILE A 44 3.60 -19.33 7.32
CA ILE A 44 3.29 -18.83 5.97
C ILE A 44 2.98 -20.00 5.03
N ALA A 45 3.80 -21.06 5.06
CA ALA A 45 3.63 -22.23 4.21
C ALA A 45 2.32 -22.96 4.53
N GLU A 46 2.05 -23.18 5.82
CA GLU A 46 0.81 -23.79 6.31
C GLU A 46 -0.41 -22.98 5.88
N ARG A 47 -0.42 -21.67 6.12
CA ARG A 47 -1.49 -20.76 5.71
C ARG A 47 -1.72 -20.74 4.19
N ALA A 48 -0.65 -20.85 3.40
CA ALA A 48 -0.74 -20.92 1.94
C ALA A 48 -1.17 -22.32 1.44
N GLY A 49 -1.21 -23.34 2.31
CA GLY A 49 -1.50 -24.72 1.94
C GLY A 49 -0.42 -25.34 1.05
N VAL A 50 0.84 -24.95 1.26
CA VAL A 50 1.99 -25.43 0.48
C VAL A 50 3.12 -25.91 1.37
N ASN A 51 4.04 -26.68 0.80
CA ASN A 51 5.21 -27.13 1.53
C ASN A 51 6.21 -25.97 1.75
N LYS A 52 6.90 -25.95 2.90
CA LYS A 52 7.91 -24.93 3.27
C LYS A 52 9.00 -24.77 2.22
N GLN A 53 9.48 -25.88 1.65
CA GLN A 53 10.50 -25.83 0.58
C GLN A 53 10.02 -25.03 -0.64
N LEU A 54 8.71 -24.95 -0.87
CA LEU A 54 8.15 -24.15 -1.95
C LEU A 54 8.30 -22.65 -1.66
N VAL A 55 8.20 -22.21 -0.41
CA VAL A 55 8.46 -20.81 -0.05
C VAL A 55 9.89 -20.42 -0.45
N TYR A 56 10.88 -21.22 -0.04
CA TYR A 56 12.28 -20.97 -0.38
C TYR A 56 12.55 -21.13 -1.88
N HIS A 57 11.84 -22.02 -2.57
CA HIS A 57 11.95 -22.13 -4.02
C HIS A 57 11.52 -20.83 -4.74
N TYR A 58 10.43 -20.19 -4.28
CA TYR A 58 9.92 -18.96 -4.91
C TYR A 58 10.67 -17.69 -4.50
N PHE A 59 11.17 -17.64 -3.27
CA PHE A 59 11.66 -16.39 -2.68
C PHE A 59 13.10 -16.47 -2.14
N GLY A 60 13.71 -17.65 -2.09
CA GLY A 60 15.08 -17.84 -1.57
C GLY A 60 15.13 -17.88 -0.05
N ASP A 61 14.78 -16.78 0.61
CA ASP A 61 14.79 -16.64 2.07
C ASP A 61 13.65 -15.76 2.59
N LYS A 62 13.65 -15.50 3.90
CA LYS A 62 12.61 -14.70 4.58
C LYS A 62 12.73 -13.21 4.26
N ASP A 63 13.94 -12.68 4.12
CA ASP A 63 14.20 -11.27 3.79
C ASP A 63 13.70 -10.94 2.38
N ALA A 64 14.01 -11.80 1.41
CA ALA A 64 13.54 -11.68 0.04
C ALA A 64 12.01 -11.91 -0.09
N LEU A 65 11.43 -12.82 0.70
CA LEU A 65 9.97 -12.94 0.80
C LEU A 65 9.33 -11.67 1.37
N TYR A 66 9.93 -11.08 2.41
CA TYR A 66 9.43 -9.85 3.02
C TYR A 66 9.54 -8.66 2.06
N LEU A 67 10.67 -8.51 1.36
CA LEU A 67 10.83 -7.53 0.29
C LEU A 67 9.77 -7.72 -0.80
N ALA A 68 9.52 -8.96 -1.25
CA ALA A 68 8.51 -9.23 -2.26
C ALA A 68 7.08 -8.85 -1.78
N VAL A 69 6.79 -9.00 -0.49
CA VAL A 69 5.54 -8.52 0.12
C VAL A 69 5.49 -6.99 0.12
N LEU A 70 6.56 -6.32 0.52
CA LEU A 70 6.64 -4.84 0.52
C LEU A 70 6.44 -4.28 -0.89
N GLU A 71 7.19 -4.80 -1.87
CA GLU A 71 7.03 -4.44 -3.29
C GLU A 71 5.58 -4.61 -3.76
N TRP A 72 4.95 -5.73 -3.40
CA TRP A 72 3.58 -6.01 -3.79
C TRP A 72 2.57 -5.05 -3.17
N VAL A 73 2.70 -4.69 -1.88
CA VAL A 73 1.79 -3.73 -1.25
C VAL A 73 2.00 -2.30 -1.73
N TYR A 74 3.25 -1.90 -2.02
CA TYR A 74 3.54 -0.62 -2.68
C TYR A 74 3.01 -0.59 -4.13
N GLU A 75 2.91 -1.74 -4.79
CA GLU A 75 2.38 -1.83 -6.14
C GLU A 75 0.89 -1.57 -6.20
N ASP A 76 0.14 -2.11 -5.24
CA ASP A 76 -1.30 -1.90 -5.15
C ASP A 76 -1.66 -0.41 -5.03
N ILE A 77 -1.00 0.34 -4.12
CA ILE A 77 -1.28 1.79 -4.00
C ILE A 77 -0.93 2.56 -5.28
N ARG A 78 0.21 2.23 -5.92
CA ARG A 78 0.66 2.92 -7.14
C ARG A 78 -0.24 2.57 -8.33
N GLU A 79 -0.73 1.34 -8.40
CA GLU A 79 -1.68 0.94 -9.43
C GLU A 79 -3.04 1.63 -9.25
N GLN A 80 -3.54 1.73 -8.02
CA GLN A 80 -4.78 2.45 -7.73
C GLN A 80 -4.67 3.93 -8.10
N GLU A 81 -3.55 4.59 -7.75
CA GLU A 81 -3.30 5.98 -8.14
C GLU A 81 -3.24 6.16 -9.66
N ARG A 82 -2.59 5.24 -10.40
CA ARG A 82 -2.58 5.27 -11.88
C ARG A 82 -3.99 5.12 -12.47
N ARG A 83 -4.82 4.24 -11.89
CA ARG A 83 -6.21 4.01 -12.34
C ARG A 83 -7.13 5.19 -12.08
N LEU A 84 -6.74 6.18 -11.26
CA LEU A 84 -7.54 7.39 -11.07
C LEU A 84 -7.72 8.18 -12.36
N ASN A 85 -6.84 7.99 -13.35
CA ASN A 85 -6.83 8.73 -14.61
C ASN A 85 -7.04 10.24 -14.37
N LEU A 86 -6.06 10.85 -13.72
CA LEU A 86 -6.12 12.25 -13.33
C LEU A 86 -5.99 13.21 -14.51
N GLU A 87 -5.57 12.69 -15.67
CA GLU A 87 -5.40 13.45 -16.90
C GLU A 87 -6.75 14.00 -17.40
N GLY A 88 -6.75 15.27 -17.84
CA GLY A 88 -7.94 15.96 -18.35
C GLY A 88 -8.92 16.44 -17.27
N LEU A 89 -8.65 16.18 -15.98
CA LEU A 89 -9.42 16.78 -14.89
C LEU A 89 -8.90 18.19 -14.58
N ALA A 90 -9.81 19.08 -14.16
CA ALA A 90 -9.43 20.36 -13.60
C ALA A 90 -8.42 20.16 -12.43
N PRO A 91 -7.35 20.97 -12.30
CA PRO A 91 -6.26 20.70 -11.36
C PRO A 91 -6.70 20.49 -9.91
N GLU A 92 -7.63 21.32 -9.40
CA GLU A 92 -8.20 21.16 -8.05
C GLU A 92 -8.92 19.81 -7.88
N LYS A 93 -9.67 19.36 -8.89
CA LYS A 93 -10.37 18.07 -8.86
C LYS A 93 -9.39 16.91 -8.91
N ALA A 94 -8.33 17.03 -9.71
CA ALA A 94 -7.28 16.02 -9.81
C ALA A 94 -6.55 15.83 -8.46
N ILE A 95 -6.10 16.92 -7.84
CA ILE A 95 -5.47 16.87 -6.51
C ILE A 95 -6.44 16.34 -5.45
N ARG A 96 -7.71 16.79 -5.46
CA ARG A 96 -8.72 16.26 -4.53
C ARG A 96 -8.86 14.75 -4.68
N LYS A 97 -9.00 14.24 -5.90
CA LYS A 97 -9.17 12.81 -6.19
C LYS A 97 -7.94 12.01 -5.75
N LEU A 98 -6.73 12.54 -5.92
CA LEU A 98 -5.50 11.93 -5.43
C LEU A 98 -5.50 11.81 -3.90
N ILE A 99 -5.78 12.91 -3.18
CA ILE A 99 -5.82 12.94 -1.71
C ILE A 99 -6.83 11.91 -1.19
N GLU A 100 -8.02 11.94 -1.75
CA GLU A 100 -9.13 11.09 -1.40
C GLU A 100 -8.80 9.60 -1.61
N ALA A 101 -8.20 9.26 -2.74
CA ALA A 101 -7.76 7.90 -3.04
C ALA A 101 -6.63 7.43 -2.11
N SER A 102 -5.62 8.27 -1.84
CA SER A 102 -4.56 7.94 -0.90
C SER A 102 -5.11 7.68 0.52
N PHE A 103 -6.09 8.48 0.96
CA PHE A 103 -6.77 8.28 2.24
C PHE A 103 -7.58 6.98 2.27
N ASP A 104 -8.38 6.74 1.22
CA ASP A 104 -9.25 5.56 1.13
C ASP A 104 -8.45 4.26 1.03
N HIS A 105 -7.29 4.29 0.36
CA HIS A 105 -6.36 3.16 0.29
C HIS A 105 -5.88 2.74 1.69
N LEU A 106 -5.45 3.70 2.52
CA LEU A 106 -5.00 3.42 3.90
C LEU A 106 -6.14 2.92 4.78
N ALA A 107 -7.36 3.44 4.59
CA ALA A 107 -8.53 2.95 5.30
C ALA A 107 -8.87 1.49 4.96
N ALA A 108 -8.64 1.07 3.72
CA ALA A 108 -8.91 -0.27 3.22
C ALA A 108 -7.78 -1.28 3.51
N ASN A 109 -6.54 -0.79 3.70
CA ASN A 109 -5.35 -1.62 3.86
C ASN A 109 -4.62 -1.31 5.20
N PRO A 110 -5.19 -1.68 6.36
CA PRO A 110 -4.55 -1.44 7.66
C PRO A 110 -3.24 -2.20 7.85
N ASP A 111 -3.07 -3.32 7.16
CA ASP A 111 -1.85 -4.12 7.14
C ASP A 111 -0.68 -3.43 6.44
N PHE A 112 -0.94 -2.61 5.40
CA PHE A 112 0.08 -1.76 4.79
C PHE A 112 0.75 -0.85 5.82
N ILE A 113 -0.04 -0.26 6.73
CA ILE A 113 0.46 0.61 7.79
C ILE A 113 1.36 -0.17 8.74
N VAL A 114 0.97 -1.38 9.14
CA VAL A 114 1.78 -2.20 10.04
C VAL A 114 3.10 -2.60 9.40
N LEU A 115 3.07 -3.05 8.14
CA LEU A 115 4.27 -3.41 7.38
C LEU A 115 5.22 -2.22 7.22
N LEU A 116 4.67 -1.04 6.86
CA LEU A 116 5.44 0.18 6.74
C LEU A 116 6.07 0.62 8.07
N ASN A 117 5.33 0.50 9.18
CA ASN A 117 5.85 0.82 10.51
C ASN A 117 7.00 -0.09 10.91
N ASP A 118 6.88 -1.38 10.61
CA ASP A 118 7.92 -2.36 10.90
C ASP A 118 9.17 -2.13 10.07
N GLU A 119 9.00 -1.86 8.77
CA GLU A 119 10.12 -1.53 7.88
C GLU A 119 10.82 -0.23 8.30
N ASN A 120 10.06 0.82 8.67
CA ASN A 120 10.62 2.07 9.18
C ASN A 120 11.39 1.85 10.49
N ARG A 121 10.85 1.04 11.42
CA ARG A 121 11.56 0.68 12.67
C ARG A 121 12.85 -0.09 12.37
N GLY A 122 12.84 -0.91 11.32
CA GLY A 122 14.01 -1.62 10.80
C GLY A 122 15.00 -0.75 10.02
N GLY A 123 14.79 0.57 9.94
CA GLY A 123 15.66 1.49 9.23
C GLY A 123 15.56 1.40 7.70
N ALA A 124 14.42 0.95 7.18
CA ALA A 124 14.17 0.75 5.76
C ALA A 124 15.16 -0.23 5.09
N ARG A 125 15.64 -1.23 5.83
CA ARG A 125 16.74 -2.11 5.40
C ARG A 125 16.40 -2.96 4.17
N HIS A 126 15.15 -3.37 3.99
CA HIS A 126 14.77 -4.25 2.89
C HIS A 126 14.39 -3.44 1.65
N VAL A 127 13.75 -2.29 1.83
CA VAL A 127 13.38 -1.43 0.69
C VAL A 127 14.56 -0.65 0.13
N ARG A 128 15.62 -0.43 0.92
CA ARG A 128 16.82 0.29 0.48
C ARG A 128 17.47 -0.44 -0.69
N GLY A 129 17.56 0.24 -1.83
CA GLY A 129 18.15 -0.30 -3.06
C GLY A 129 17.22 -1.22 -3.86
N SER A 130 15.92 -1.32 -3.51
CA SER A 130 14.94 -1.98 -4.39
C SER A 130 14.68 -1.11 -5.62
N THR A 131 15.24 -1.53 -6.76
CA THR A 131 15.03 -0.89 -8.06
C THR A 131 13.57 -0.88 -8.48
N ARG A 132 12.78 -1.88 -8.04
CA ARG A 132 11.34 -1.94 -8.30
C ARG A 132 10.61 -0.81 -7.59
N LEU A 133 10.85 -0.62 -6.29
CA LEU A 133 10.23 0.47 -5.53
C LEU A 133 10.65 1.85 -6.08
N GLU A 134 11.93 2.02 -6.42
CA GLU A 134 12.43 3.25 -7.05
C GLU A 134 11.71 3.55 -8.38
N ALA A 135 11.54 2.54 -9.23
CA ALA A 135 10.85 2.68 -10.52
C ALA A 135 9.37 3.09 -10.37
N MET A 136 8.73 2.74 -9.25
CA MET A 136 7.32 3.02 -9.01
C MET A 136 7.05 4.47 -8.60
N HIS A 137 8.04 5.20 -8.09
CA HIS A 137 7.86 6.58 -7.60
C HIS A 137 7.82 7.62 -8.73
N SER A 138 8.62 7.44 -9.78
CA SER A 138 8.77 8.42 -10.87
C SER A 138 7.45 8.77 -11.59
N PRO A 139 6.57 7.81 -11.95
CA PRO A 139 5.31 8.13 -12.65
C PRO A 139 4.36 9.01 -11.84
N LEU A 140 4.25 8.77 -10.54
CA LEU A 140 3.36 9.54 -9.66
C LEU A 140 3.83 11.00 -9.55
N VAL A 141 5.13 11.20 -9.29
CA VAL A 141 5.71 12.54 -9.17
C VAL A 141 5.54 13.32 -10.48
N LYS A 142 5.73 12.66 -11.64
CA LYS A 142 5.47 13.27 -12.95
C LYS A 142 4.01 13.69 -13.11
N SER A 143 3.06 12.83 -12.74
CA SER A 143 1.63 13.16 -12.80
C SER A 143 1.27 14.36 -11.91
N VAL A 144 1.73 14.37 -10.66
CA VAL A 144 1.53 15.49 -9.73
C VAL A 144 2.16 16.77 -10.26
N SER A 145 3.38 16.70 -10.79
CA SER A 145 4.07 17.84 -11.40
C SER A 145 3.29 18.42 -12.57
N HIS A 146 2.73 17.56 -13.45
CA HIS A 146 1.90 18.00 -14.56
C HIS A 146 0.66 18.75 -14.07
N ILE A 147 -0.07 18.19 -13.11
CA ILE A 147 -1.28 18.81 -12.51
C ILE A 147 -0.95 20.17 -11.88
N LEU A 148 0.16 20.26 -11.14
CA LEU A 148 0.61 21.52 -10.54
C LEU A 148 0.93 22.58 -11.59
N ASN A 149 1.66 22.20 -12.65
CA ASN A 149 2.01 23.11 -13.74
C ASN A 149 0.77 23.61 -14.50
N GLU A 150 -0.25 22.78 -14.65
CA GLU A 150 -1.54 23.18 -15.24
C GLU A 150 -2.31 24.12 -14.32
N GLY A 151 -2.34 23.83 -13.01
CA GLY A 151 -3.00 24.69 -12.03
C GLY A 151 -2.35 26.06 -11.88
N VAL A 152 -1.02 26.14 -11.98
CA VAL A 152 -0.29 27.41 -12.04
C VAL A 152 -0.64 28.18 -13.32
N ARG A 153 -0.69 27.49 -14.48
CA ARG A 153 -1.01 28.12 -15.77
C ARG A 153 -2.43 28.66 -15.82
N SER A 154 -3.38 27.97 -15.18
CA SER A 154 -4.78 28.40 -15.08
C SER A 154 -5.05 29.36 -13.90
N GLY A 155 -4.04 29.69 -13.10
CA GLY A 155 -4.16 30.63 -11.99
C GLY A 155 -4.92 30.09 -10.77
N VAL A 156 -5.22 28.78 -10.71
CA VAL A 156 -5.88 28.15 -9.56
C VAL A 156 -4.88 27.72 -8.49
N PHE A 157 -3.60 27.55 -8.84
CA PHE A 157 -2.54 27.24 -7.89
C PHE A 157 -1.42 28.29 -7.88
N ARG A 158 -0.82 28.51 -6.70
CA ARG A 158 0.40 29.30 -6.54
C ARG A 158 1.62 28.59 -7.12
N LYS A 159 2.66 29.38 -7.40
CA LYS A 159 3.97 28.88 -7.86
C LYS A 159 4.80 28.28 -6.71
N GLY A 160 5.86 27.56 -7.07
CA GLY A 160 6.88 27.08 -6.11
C GLY A 160 6.43 25.90 -5.25
N ILE A 161 5.47 25.09 -5.71
CA ILE A 161 5.07 23.86 -5.02
C ILE A 161 5.94 22.72 -5.56
N ASP A 162 6.71 22.10 -4.68
CA ASP A 162 7.45 20.88 -5.00
C ASP A 162 6.50 19.66 -5.02
N PRO A 163 6.44 18.88 -6.10
CA PRO A 163 5.50 17.76 -6.23
C PRO A 163 5.78 16.62 -5.23
N VAL A 164 7.04 16.41 -4.84
CA VAL A 164 7.43 15.38 -3.87
C VAL A 164 6.99 15.80 -2.47
N GLN A 165 7.24 17.05 -2.08
CA GLN A 165 6.80 17.59 -0.79
C GLN A 165 5.28 17.62 -0.66
N LEU A 166 4.57 17.94 -1.74
CA LEU A 166 3.11 17.86 -1.77
C LEU A 166 2.65 16.42 -1.51
N TYR A 167 3.21 15.44 -2.23
CA TYR A 167 2.84 14.05 -2.04
C TYR A 167 3.16 13.54 -0.63
N ILE A 168 4.33 13.89 -0.08
CA ILE A 168 4.70 13.58 1.32
C ILE A 168 3.67 14.16 2.29
N SER A 169 3.20 15.38 2.05
CA SER A 169 2.18 16.02 2.89
C SER A 169 0.83 15.28 2.81
N ILE A 170 0.39 14.91 1.61
CA ILE A 170 -0.83 14.11 1.40
C ILE A 170 -0.74 12.77 2.12
N ALA A 171 0.39 12.06 1.92
CA ALA A 171 0.66 10.78 2.54
C ALA A 171 0.71 10.91 4.06
N GLY A 172 1.45 11.87 4.61
CA GLY A 172 1.63 12.09 6.04
C GLY A 172 0.32 12.47 6.76
N LEU A 173 -0.46 13.39 6.20
CA LEU A 173 -1.74 13.81 6.78
C LEU A 173 -2.78 12.68 6.84
N SER A 174 -2.69 11.75 5.89
CA SER A 174 -3.55 10.56 5.81
C SER A 174 -3.03 9.43 6.70
N TYR A 175 -1.75 9.08 6.55
CA TYR A 175 -1.08 7.99 7.27
C TYR A 175 -1.09 8.21 8.79
N PHE A 176 -0.71 9.40 9.27
CA PHE A 176 -0.64 9.68 10.71
C PHE A 176 -1.98 9.42 11.42
N PHE A 177 -3.09 9.76 10.76
CA PHE A 177 -4.41 9.53 11.31
C PHE A 177 -4.67 8.04 11.54
N PHE A 178 -4.34 7.19 10.57
CA PHE A 178 -4.59 5.75 10.67
C PHE A 178 -3.55 5.03 11.54
N SER A 179 -2.27 5.37 11.43
CA SER A 179 -1.20 4.78 12.25
C SER A 179 -1.38 5.06 13.74
N ASN A 180 -2.03 6.17 14.08
CA ASN A 180 -2.21 6.62 15.45
C ASN A 180 -3.69 6.65 15.88
N THR A 181 -4.63 6.05 15.11
CA THR A 181 -6.07 6.13 15.42
C THR A 181 -6.38 5.68 16.85
N GLN A 182 -5.76 4.60 17.34
CA GLN A 182 -5.99 4.07 18.68
C GLN A 182 -5.52 5.03 19.77
N THR A 183 -4.27 5.52 19.66
CA THR A 183 -3.71 6.47 20.62
C THR A 183 -4.44 7.81 20.61
N LEU A 184 -4.78 8.33 19.42
CA LEU A 184 -5.54 9.57 19.30
C LEU A 184 -6.95 9.41 19.88
N SER A 185 -7.60 8.25 19.67
CA SER A 185 -8.93 7.99 20.22
C SER A 185 -8.92 7.95 21.75
N ALA A 186 -7.91 7.32 22.35
CA ALA A 186 -7.73 7.26 23.79
C ALA A 186 -7.43 8.65 24.38
N ILE A 187 -6.49 9.40 23.78
CA ILE A 187 -6.08 10.72 24.27
C ILE A 187 -7.21 11.76 24.17
N PHE A 188 -7.95 11.76 23.05
CA PHE A 188 -9.01 12.74 22.79
C PHE A 188 -10.40 12.26 23.23
N GLY A 189 -10.52 11.09 23.86
CA GLY A 189 -11.79 10.56 24.37
C GLY A 189 -12.86 10.36 23.29
N LYS A 190 -12.46 10.04 22.06
CA LYS A 190 -13.37 9.96 20.90
C LYS A 190 -13.00 8.80 19.98
N ASP A 191 -13.98 8.01 19.55
CA ASP A 191 -13.73 6.96 18.55
C ASP A 191 -13.46 7.54 17.15
N LEU A 192 -12.18 7.73 16.83
CA LEU A 192 -11.71 8.20 15.53
C LEU A 192 -11.73 7.09 14.45
N SER A 193 -11.95 5.85 14.85
CA SER A 193 -12.08 4.72 13.91
C SER A 193 -13.46 4.68 13.25
N SER A 194 -14.47 5.35 13.82
CA SER A 194 -15.83 5.38 13.29
C SER A 194 -15.92 5.97 11.87
N ARG A 195 -16.89 5.47 11.08
CA ARG A 195 -17.12 5.93 9.70
C ARG A 195 -17.34 7.44 9.59
N ALA A 196 -18.02 8.03 10.57
CA ALA A 196 -18.26 9.47 10.60
C ALA A 196 -16.96 10.26 10.79
N GLN A 197 -16.08 9.83 11.71
CA GLN A 197 -14.80 10.49 11.92
C GLN A 197 -13.86 10.32 10.72
N ARG A 198 -13.82 9.12 10.10
CA ARG A 198 -13.05 8.91 8.86
C ARG A 198 -13.50 9.84 7.73
N ARG A 199 -14.81 9.98 7.52
CA ARG A 199 -15.36 10.91 6.51
C ARG A 199 -15.01 12.38 6.82
N ALA A 200 -15.13 12.77 8.09
CA ALA A 200 -14.75 14.12 8.52
C ALA A 200 -13.26 14.38 8.28
N ARG A 201 -12.40 13.42 8.64
CA ARG A 201 -10.95 13.52 8.43
C ARG A 201 -10.59 13.57 6.95
N ARG A 202 -11.17 12.70 6.11
CA ARG A 202 -10.94 12.68 4.67
C ARG A 202 -11.21 14.04 4.02
N ARG A 203 -12.35 14.66 4.35
CA ARG A 203 -12.69 16.02 3.89
C ARG A 203 -11.71 17.06 4.41
N HIS A 204 -11.40 17.02 5.71
CA HIS A 204 -10.45 17.96 6.32
C HIS A 204 -9.06 17.91 5.66
N VAL A 205 -8.53 16.72 5.37
CA VAL A 205 -7.24 16.57 4.68
C VAL A 205 -7.31 17.16 3.27
N ALA A 206 -8.37 16.86 2.52
CA ALA A 206 -8.55 17.40 1.17
C ALA A 206 -8.62 18.93 1.16
N ASP A 207 -9.42 19.51 2.06
CA ASP A 207 -9.62 20.95 2.13
C ASP A 207 -8.36 21.68 2.60
N LEU A 208 -7.64 21.13 3.60
CA LEU A 208 -6.39 21.69 4.10
C LEU A 208 -5.30 21.73 3.02
N VAL A 209 -5.11 20.61 2.30
CA VAL A 209 -4.11 20.54 1.23
C VAL A 209 -4.47 21.49 0.10
N LEU A 210 -5.72 21.47 -0.40
CA LEU A 210 -6.12 22.36 -1.51
C LEU A 210 -6.01 23.84 -1.14
N GLN A 211 -6.38 24.21 0.09
CA GLN A 211 -6.21 25.57 0.58
C GLN A 211 -4.74 26.02 0.53
N SER A 212 -3.79 25.12 0.82
CA SER A 212 -2.36 25.43 0.76
C SER A 212 -1.80 25.65 -0.66
N LEU A 213 -2.56 25.26 -1.69
CA LEU A 213 -2.17 25.40 -3.09
C LEU A 213 -2.72 26.69 -3.72
N ARG A 214 -3.65 27.39 -3.10
CA ARG A 214 -4.27 28.61 -3.67
C ARG A 214 -3.24 29.72 -3.93
N PRO A 215 -3.49 30.62 -4.91
CA PRO A 215 -2.61 31.73 -5.29
C PRO A 215 -2.22 32.64 -4.12
#